data_AF-A0A661AGF2-F1
#
_entry.id   AF-A0A661AGF2-F1
#
_cell.length_a   1.000
_cell.length_b   1.000
_cell.length_c   1.000
_cell.angle_alpha   90.00
_cell.angle_beta   90.00
_cell.angle_gamma   90.00
#
_symmetry.space_group_name_H-M   'P 1'
#
loop_
_entity.id
_entity.type
_entity.pdbx_description
1 polymer ?
#
loop_
_entity_poly.entity_id
_entity_poly.type
_entity_poly.pdbx_seq_one_letter_code
_entity_poly.pdbx_strand_id
1 'polypeptide(L)' 'MFKKVIQFLKEVKQELLKVSWPSRNEVWASTFIVIGFSLALSFIIWIIDLIYSRTFYFIMR' A
#
# COMPACT_ATOMS: atom_id res chain seq x y z
N MET A 1 32.01 21.74 10.39
CA MET A 1 30.69 21.06 10.35
C MET A 1 30.25 20.71 8.93
N PHE A 2 30.24 21.64 7.96
CA PHE A 2 29.84 21.38 6.57
C PHE A 2 30.53 20.17 5.89
N LYS A 3 31.84 19.97 6.10
CA LYS A 3 32.57 18.80 5.57
C LYS A 3 32.03 17.46 6.08
N LYS A 4 31.56 17.38 7.35
CA LYS A 4 30.98 16.14 7.91
C LYS A 4 29.62 15.82 7.29
N VAL A 5 28.81 16.83 6.99
CA VAL A 5 27.49 16.65 6.35
C VAL A 5 27.65 16.17 4.90
N ILE A 6 28.58 16.75 4.15
CA ILE A 6 28.89 16.33 2.77
C ILE A 6 29.40 14.88 2.74
N GLN A 7 30.26 14.53 3.70
CA GLN A 7 30.78 13.17 3.87
C GLN A 7 29.65 12.17 4.19
N PHE A 8 28.75 12.53 5.12
CA PHE A 8 27.59 11.72 5.48
C PHE A 8 26.64 11.48 4.28
N LEU A 9 26.34 12.51 3.49
CA LEU A 9 25.52 12.34 2.27
C LEU A 9 26.18 11.43 1.23
N LYS A 10 27.51 11.46 1.14
CA LYS A 10 28.28 10.59 0.24
C LYS A 10 28.22 9.14 0.70
N GLU A 11 28.30 8.90 2.00
CA GLU A 11 28.18 7.57 2.62
C GLU A 11 26.75 7.02 2.47
N VAL A 12 25.72 7.83 2.73
CA VAL A 12 24.30 7.47 2.51
C VAL A 12 24.03 7.11 1.04
N LYS A 13 24.58 7.87 0.09
CA LYS A 13 24.47 7.52 -1.33
C LYS A 13 25.12 6.17 -1.65
N GLN A 14 26.27 5.86 -1.05
CA GLN A 14 26.93 4.57 -1.25
C GLN A 14 26.14 3.40 -0.65
N GLU A 15 25.46 3.60 0.47
CA GLU A 15 24.57 2.57 1.05
C GLU A 15 23.28 2.39 0.25
N LEU A 16 22.67 3.48 -0.23
CA LEU A 16 21.49 3.43 -1.10
C LEU A 16 21.74 2.70 -2.42
N LEU A 17 22.99 2.69 -2.91
CA LEU A 17 23.40 1.92 -4.08
C LEU A 17 23.51 0.40 -3.80
N LYS A 18 23.70 0.00 -2.53
CA LYS A 18 23.70 -1.42 -2.13
C LYS A 18 22.29 -1.96 -1.91
N VAL A 19 21.28 -1.10 -1.89
CA VAL A 19 19.88 -1.51 -1.79
C VAL A 19 19.46 -2.16 -3.10
N SER A 20 19.04 -3.42 -3.02
CA SER A 20 18.46 -4.17 -4.13
C SER A 20 17.04 -3.68 -4.39
N TRP A 21 16.91 -2.62 -5.20
CA TRP A 21 15.61 -2.13 -5.62
C TRP A 21 14.90 -3.17 -6.52
N PRO A 22 13.60 -3.39 -6.31
CA PRO A 22 12.83 -4.31 -7.14
C PRO A 22 12.82 -3.84 -8.59
N SER A 23 12.72 -4.80 -9.51
CA SER A 23 12.60 -4.47 -10.92
C SER A 23 11.29 -3.71 -11.20
N ARG A 24 11.25 -2.87 -12.25
CA ARG A 24 10.03 -2.12 -12.61
C ARG A 24 8.82 -3.05 -12.77
N ASN A 25 9.04 -4.26 -13.25
CA ASN A 25 8.00 -5.28 -13.45
C ASN A 25 7.45 -5.82 -12.11
N GLU A 26 8.30 -6.05 -11.11
CA GLU A 26 7.86 -6.49 -9.78
C GLU A 26 7.04 -5.42 -9.06
N VAL A 27 7.39 -4.15 -9.23
CA VAL A 27 6.62 -3.03 -8.66
C VAL A 27 5.22 -2.97 -9.26
N TRP A 28 5.12 -3.10 -10.60
CA TRP A 28 3.83 -3.14 -11.27
C TRP A 28 3.01 -4.36 -10.87
N ALA A 29 3.61 -5.55 -10.84
CA ALA A 29 2.94 -6.78 -10.41
C ALA A 29 2.38 -6.65 -8.98
N SER A 30 3.20 -6.16 -8.05
CA SER A 30 2.79 -5.94 -6.66
C SER A 30 1.66 -4.90 -6.55
N THR A 31 1.72 -3.83 -7.36
CA THR A 31 0.68 -2.79 -7.39
C THR A 31 -0.65 -3.35 -7.88
N PHE A 32 -0.66 -4.13 -8.97
CA PHE A 32 -1.87 -4.75 -9.50
C PHE A 32 -2.52 -5.73 -8.50
N ILE A 33 -1.69 -6.51 -7.79
CA ILE A 33 -2.17 -7.42 -6.75
C ILE A 33 -2.86 -6.64 -5.62
N VAL A 34 -2.23 -5.57 -5.13
CA VAL A 34 -2.79 -4.74 -4.06
C VAL A 34 -4.10 -4.08 -4.48
N ILE A 35 -4.18 -3.55 -5.71
CA ILE A 35 -5.41 -2.97 -6.25
C ILE A 35 -6.51 -4.03 -6.33
N GLY A 36 -6.23 -5.20 -6.89
CA GLY A 36 -7.19 -6.29 -6.99
C GLY A 36 -7.70 -6.75 -5.62
N PHE A 37 -6.79 -6.90 -4.65
CA PHE A 37 -7.14 -7.28 -3.28
C PHE A 37 -7.98 -6.21 -2.57
N SER A 38 -7.61 -4.93 -2.71
CA SER A 38 -8.36 -3.82 -2.13
C SER A 38 -9.79 -3.73 -2.69
N LEU A 39 -9.96 -3.93 -4.01
CA LEU A 39 -11.27 -3.97 -4.64
C LEU A 39 -12.10 -5.17 -4.15
N ALA A 40 -11.49 -6.35 -4.04
CA ALA A 40 -12.16 -7.54 -3.53
C ALA A 40 -12.66 -7.35 -2.09
N LEU A 41 -11.80 -6.81 -1.20
CA LEU A 41 -12.18 -6.48 0.18
C LEU A 41 -13.29 -5.44 0.23
N SER A 42 -13.17 -4.36 -0.56
CA SER A 42 -14.19 -3.32 -0.63
C SER A 42 -15.54 -3.88 -1.05
N PHE A 43 -15.56 -4.82 -2.01
CA PHE A 43 -16.78 -5.46 -2.47
C PHE A 43 -17.43 -6.34 -1.39
N ILE A 44 -16.61 -7.09 -0.64
CA ILE A 44 -17.09 -7.91 0.49
C ILE A 44 -17.72 -7.01 1.57
N ILE A 45 -17.03 -5.94 1.96
CA ILE A 45 -17.54 -4.99 2.97
C ILE A 45 -18.86 -4.37 2.48
N TRP A 46 -18.92 -3.96 1.22
CA TRP A 46 -20.14 -3.39 0.62
C TRP A 46 -21.34 -4.35 0.68
N ILE A 47 -21.15 -5.65 0.39
CA ILE A 47 -22.21 -6.65 0.52
C ILE A 47 -22.69 -6.75 1.97
N ILE A 48 -21.75 -6.81 2.90
CA ILE A 48 -22.04 -6.92 4.33
C ILE A 48 -22.85 -5.70 4.81
N ASP A 49 -22.46 -4.50 4.40
CA ASP A 49 -23.18 -3.25 4.73
C ASP A 49 -24.61 -3.24 4.15
N LEU A 50 -24.81 -3.76 2.93
CA LEU A 50 -26.13 -3.91 2.34
C LEU A 50 -27.03 -4.87 3.12
N ILE A 51 -26.46 -5.98 3.61
CA ILE A 51 -27.20 -6.94 4.44
C ILE A 51 -27.57 -6.31 5.78
N TYR A 52 -26.61 -5.65 6.44
CA TYR A 52 -26.86 -5.00 7.72
C TYR A 52 -27.89 -3.87 7.60
N SER A 53 -27.77 -2.99 6.61
CA SER A 53 -28.72 -1.88 6.41
C SER A 53 -30.14 -2.37 6.15
N ARG A 54 -30.32 -3.42 5.32
CA ARG A 54 -31.65 -4.03 5.10
C ARG A 54 -32.21 -4.69 6.35
N THR A 55 -31.37 -5.40 7.11
CA THR A 55 -31.80 -6.06 8.35
C THR A 55 -32.19 -5.03 9.41
N PHE A 56 -31.41 -3.96 9.54
CA PHE A 56 -31.70 -2.88 10.48
C PHE A 56 -32.99 -2.13 10.11
N TYR A 57 -33.21 -1.86 8.82
CA TYR A 57 -34.47 -1.28 8.33
C TYR A 57 -35.67 -2.18 8.64
N PHE A 58 -35.52 -3.51 8.51
CA PHE A 58 -36.59 -4.45 8.84
C PHE A 58 -36.87 -4.51 10.35
N ILE A 59 -35.85 -4.40 11.20
CA ILE A 59 -36.01 -4.38 12.67
C ILE A 59 -36.65 -3.08 13.17
N MET A 60 -36.33 -1.94 12.54
CA MET A 60 -36.84 -0.62 12.96
C MET A 60 -38.22 -0.29 12.39
N ARG A 61 -38.73 -1.10 11.46
CA ARG A 61 -40.10 -1.06 10.91
C ARG A 61 -41.06 -1.81 11.84
#